data_AF-A0A257TIK2-F1
#
_entry.id   AF-A0A257TIK2-F1
#
_cell.length_a   1.000
_cell.length_b   1.000
_cell.length_c   1.000
_cell.angle_alpha   90.00
_cell.angle_beta   90.00
_cell.angle_gamma   90.00
#
_symmetry.space_group_name_H-M   'P 1'
#
loop_
_entity.id
_entity.type
_entity.pdbx_description
1 polymer ?
#
loop_
_entity_poly.entity_id
_entity_poly.type
_entity_poly.pdbx_seq_one_letter_code
_entity_poly.pdbx_strand_id
1 'polypeptide(L)'
;DRDDWQSHSSLPRRFPAGDQPNGRLLAGYYDRPLFAANFSANQAVDPIHKYRLDDWRTFYEGGSRLVEYLNYVGYNGLMLTVLADGSAIYPSELLSPTPRYDTGAYFTTGQDVYRKDVLELLFRLFDREGLTLIPALDFSAPLPELENLRRNGPGGGVELVGRDGQPWLKHHPPRQHIGPYYNPLNEQVQTAMMEVARELAHRYRHHPSFGGLALQLTADGYAQLPGDDCGYDDATLAAFEAASGERLPPANGGLAGRVAWIEKKARTKWLQWRAAEMTAFYSRMQTQIAAERPELKLYLAGTGLFDRPEMAHKLRPVLSRVTTKNEEALLSVGIDPQGQAEHDDVVILRPQWVAPLRSLAAQAVNLELNFDQQLDRLFAEQPVTAALFYHEPQESRLKSFDAKNPFKGVPSRHLAQVVPSAQHTRRRFVHAVATLDARAMFDGGRLLPLGQEHELGPLVAAYRFLPNLPFATVEGHCQPVTVRSLSHGGRTYVYFANDSPWKVDVNLTVEKAAECTVRSLYPGRRATIPSGDGFKQNWLVPLEPYDLLAVAFSTEDVKLS
;
A
#
# COMPACT_ATOMS: atom_id res chain seq x y z
N ASP A 1 41.93 -11.12 27.11
CA ASP A 1 40.47 -10.90 27.19
C ASP A 1 39.97 -9.90 26.14
N ARG A 2 40.18 -10.17 24.85
CA ARG A 2 39.74 -9.27 23.75
C ARG A 2 39.25 -10.04 22.50
N ASP A 3 38.72 -11.25 22.66
CA ASP A 3 38.38 -12.14 21.54
C ASP A 3 36.93 -12.62 21.47
N ASP A 4 35.94 -11.89 22.02
CA ASP A 4 34.53 -12.35 22.03
C ASP A 4 33.51 -11.40 21.37
N TRP A 5 33.94 -10.40 20.59
CA TRP A 5 33.04 -9.48 19.87
C TRP A 5 32.88 -9.80 18.37
N GLN A 6 33.43 -10.92 17.89
CA GLN A 6 33.40 -11.31 16.47
C GLN A 6 32.41 -12.44 16.13
N SER A 7 31.41 -12.73 16.98
CA SER A 7 30.21 -13.37 16.43
C SER A 7 29.37 -12.28 15.78
N HIS A 8 29.30 -12.24 14.45
CA HIS A 8 28.21 -11.54 13.75
C HIS A 8 26.90 -12.16 14.22
N SER A 9 26.31 -11.65 15.30
CA SER A 9 25.05 -12.13 15.85
C SER A 9 23.95 -11.64 14.92
N SER A 10 23.64 -12.42 13.88
CA SER A 10 22.45 -12.19 13.08
C SER A 10 21.21 -12.29 13.97
N LEU A 11 20.23 -11.41 13.77
CA LEU A 11 18.94 -11.50 14.43
C LEU A 11 18.33 -12.89 14.20
N PRO A 12 17.76 -13.53 15.23
CA PRO A 12 17.17 -14.84 15.08
C PRO A 12 15.96 -14.76 14.15
N ARG A 13 15.85 -15.67 13.18
CA ARG A 13 14.67 -15.72 12.32
C ARG A 13 13.42 -16.10 13.13
N ARG A 14 12.28 -15.48 12.84
CA ARG A 14 10.99 -15.85 13.43
C ARG A 14 10.61 -17.29 13.08
N PHE A 15 10.83 -17.65 11.82
CA PHE A 15 10.56 -18.98 11.28
C PHE A 15 11.87 -19.58 10.78
N PRO A 16 12.22 -20.82 11.17
CA PRO A 16 13.40 -21.50 10.64
C PRO A 16 13.37 -21.60 9.12
N ALA A 17 14.54 -21.59 8.48
CA ALA A 17 14.65 -21.81 7.04
C ALA A 17 14.11 -23.21 6.69
N GLY A 18 13.16 -23.28 5.75
CA GLY A 18 12.49 -24.53 5.33
C GLY A 18 11.15 -24.82 6.03
N ASP A 19 10.88 -24.21 7.18
CA ASP A 19 9.61 -24.31 7.91
C ASP A 19 8.70 -23.09 7.62
N GLN A 20 8.93 -22.42 6.48
CA GLN A 20 8.28 -21.15 6.18
C GLN A 20 6.80 -21.38 5.84
N PRO A 21 5.88 -20.75 6.61
CA PRO A 21 4.47 -20.78 6.29
C PRO A 21 4.19 -19.97 5.01
N ASN A 22 4.04 -20.60 3.85
CA ASN A 22 3.74 -19.91 2.59
C ASN A 22 2.23 -19.72 2.35
N GLY A 23 1.52 -19.31 3.42
CA GLY A 23 0.13 -18.92 3.36
C GLY A 23 -0.03 -17.49 2.83
N ARG A 24 -0.39 -16.57 3.73
CA ARG A 24 -0.77 -15.19 3.38
C ARG A 24 0.41 -14.21 3.36
N LEU A 25 0.37 -13.24 2.45
CA LEU A 25 1.44 -12.25 2.29
C LEU A 25 1.39 -11.22 3.43
N LEU A 26 2.47 -11.11 4.20
CA LEU A 26 2.68 -10.02 5.15
C LEU A 26 4.01 -9.34 4.81
N ALA A 27 3.92 -8.12 4.31
CA ALA A 27 5.03 -7.39 3.76
C ALA A 27 5.25 -6.05 4.46
N GLY A 28 6.52 -5.62 4.50
CA GLY A 28 6.84 -4.24 4.86
C GLY A 28 6.45 -3.30 3.72
N TYR A 29 6.23 -2.03 4.04
CA TYR A 29 5.95 -0.99 3.04
C TYR A 29 6.89 0.21 3.21
N TYR A 30 7.47 0.66 2.11
CA TYR A 30 8.23 1.90 2.02
C TYR A 30 7.62 2.81 0.96
N ASP A 31 7.26 4.03 1.36
CA ASP A 31 6.73 5.03 0.43
C ASP A 31 7.81 5.60 -0.52
N ARG A 32 9.08 5.44 -0.16
CA ARG A 32 10.28 5.96 -0.81
C ARG A 32 11.45 5.01 -0.52
N PRO A 33 12.53 5.01 -1.33
CA PRO A 33 13.64 4.09 -1.15
C PRO A 33 14.59 4.50 -0.02
N LEU A 34 14.06 4.62 1.21
CA LEU A 34 14.75 5.10 2.40
C LEU A 34 15.27 3.98 3.31
N PHE A 35 15.31 2.73 2.82
CA PHE A 35 15.72 1.57 3.61
C PHE A 35 17.15 1.70 4.18
N ALA A 36 18.09 2.27 3.42
CA ALA A 36 19.46 2.49 3.90
C ALA A 36 19.50 3.45 5.10
N ALA A 37 18.72 4.54 5.05
CA ALA A 37 18.59 5.47 6.16
C ALA A 37 17.85 4.85 7.35
N ASN A 38 16.79 4.07 7.09
CA ASN A 38 16.01 3.37 8.12
C ASN A 38 16.90 2.44 8.99
N PHE A 39 17.89 1.78 8.37
CA PHE A 39 18.82 0.87 9.04
C PHE A 39 20.20 1.47 9.31
N SER A 40 20.31 2.81 9.29
CA SER A 40 21.55 3.54 9.61
C SER A 40 22.78 2.97 8.88
N ALA A 41 22.63 2.69 7.59
CA ALA A 41 23.73 2.20 6.76
C ALA A 41 24.86 3.23 6.68
N ASN A 42 26.10 2.78 6.60
CA ASN A 42 27.23 3.69 6.54
C ASN A 42 27.29 4.36 5.17
N GLN A 43 27.56 5.66 5.16
CA GLN A 43 27.82 6.45 3.95
C GLN A 43 29.31 6.67 3.77
N ALA A 44 29.77 6.67 2.52
CA ALA A 44 31.14 7.03 2.21
C ALA A 44 31.34 8.55 2.24
N VAL A 45 32.52 8.98 2.67
CA VAL A 45 32.87 10.41 2.77
C VAL A 45 33.71 10.79 1.56
N ASP A 46 33.22 11.75 0.77
CA ASP A 46 33.96 12.29 -0.36
C ASP A 46 35.31 12.90 0.10
N PRO A 47 36.43 12.58 -0.56
CA PRO A 47 37.75 12.98 -0.08
C PRO A 47 37.98 14.51 -0.13
N ILE A 48 37.31 15.24 -1.03
CA ILE A 48 37.54 16.67 -1.24
C ILE A 48 36.50 17.50 -0.48
N HIS A 49 35.22 17.33 -0.78
CA HIS A 49 34.12 18.10 -0.22
C HIS A 49 33.68 17.61 1.17
N LYS A 50 34.12 16.43 1.59
CA LYS A 50 33.74 15.79 2.87
C LYS A 50 32.24 15.55 3.01
N TYR A 51 31.50 15.54 1.90
CA TYR A 51 30.09 15.16 1.87
C TYR A 51 29.95 13.66 2.12
N ARG A 52 28.84 13.29 2.77
CA ARG A 52 28.45 11.89 2.92
C ARG A 52 27.57 11.51 1.74
N LEU A 53 28.00 10.48 1.02
CA LEU A 53 27.37 10.01 -0.22
C LEU A 53 27.13 8.50 -0.13
N ASP A 54 26.10 8.05 -0.83
CA ASP A 54 25.67 6.66 -0.85
C ASP A 54 26.45 5.89 -1.92
N ASP A 55 27.19 4.88 -1.48
CA ASP A 55 27.91 3.95 -2.37
C ASP A 55 27.25 2.56 -2.37
N TRP A 56 27.83 1.62 -3.11
CA TRP A 56 27.35 0.23 -3.13
C TRP A 56 27.34 -0.43 -1.75
N ARG A 57 28.28 -0.06 -0.86
CA ARG A 57 28.36 -0.59 0.50
C ARG A 57 27.20 -0.06 1.34
N THR A 58 26.83 1.22 1.21
CA THR A 58 25.65 1.80 1.86
C THR A 58 24.40 1.00 1.53
N PHE A 59 24.15 0.74 0.25
CA PHE A 59 22.96 0.00 -0.17
C PHE A 59 23.01 -1.48 0.22
N TYR A 60 24.17 -2.14 0.13
CA TYR A 60 24.33 -3.53 0.56
C TYR A 60 24.11 -3.71 2.06
N GLU A 61 24.68 -2.82 2.88
CA GLU A 61 24.52 -2.84 4.35
C GLU A 61 23.06 -2.57 4.73
N GLY A 62 22.43 -1.56 4.12
CA GLY A 62 21.01 -1.25 4.33
C GLY A 62 20.10 -2.40 3.93
N GLY A 63 20.32 -2.99 2.75
CA GLY A 63 19.53 -4.10 2.22
C GLY A 63 19.70 -5.38 3.03
N SER A 64 20.92 -5.69 3.46
CA SER A 64 21.19 -6.87 4.30
C SER A 64 20.49 -6.77 5.66
N ARG A 65 20.58 -5.61 6.32
CA ARG A 65 19.89 -5.35 7.60
C ARG A 65 18.38 -5.37 7.46
N LEU A 66 17.85 -4.83 6.36
CA LEU A 66 16.43 -4.88 6.04
C LEU A 66 15.94 -6.34 5.95
N VAL A 67 16.62 -7.17 5.16
CA VAL A 67 16.21 -8.57 4.97
C VAL A 67 16.35 -9.39 6.25
N GLU A 68 17.40 -9.16 7.03
CA GLU A 68 17.58 -9.75 8.35
C GLU A 68 16.43 -9.36 9.28
N TYR A 69 16.05 -8.08 9.29
CA TYR A 69 14.93 -7.58 10.09
C TYR A 69 13.58 -8.15 9.67
N LEU A 70 13.29 -8.25 8.35
CA LEU A 70 12.04 -8.84 7.85
C LEU A 70 11.89 -10.28 8.35
N ASN A 71 12.96 -11.08 8.28
CA ASN A 71 12.98 -12.44 8.80
C ASN A 71 12.82 -12.51 10.33
N TYR A 72 13.41 -11.56 11.07
CA TYR A 72 13.28 -11.46 12.53
C TYR A 72 11.83 -11.18 12.96
N VAL A 73 11.13 -10.28 12.26
CA VAL A 73 9.72 -9.99 12.56
C VAL A 73 8.82 -11.16 12.15
N GLY A 74 9.12 -11.77 11.00
CA GLY A 74 8.33 -12.83 10.36
C GLY A 74 7.58 -12.35 9.10
N TYR A 75 7.99 -11.22 8.53
CA TYR A 75 7.49 -10.76 7.23
C TYR A 75 8.08 -11.63 6.13
N ASN A 76 7.32 -11.83 5.05
CA ASN A 76 7.75 -12.61 3.90
C ASN A 76 7.82 -11.82 2.61
N GLY A 77 7.66 -10.50 2.70
CA GLY A 77 7.90 -9.65 1.56
C GLY A 77 8.09 -8.18 1.91
N LEU A 78 8.27 -7.39 0.86
CA LEU A 78 8.41 -5.96 0.92
C LEU A 78 7.76 -5.34 -0.32
N MET A 79 6.94 -4.33 -0.11
CA MET A 79 6.59 -3.36 -1.14
C MET A 79 7.49 -2.14 -0.96
N LEU A 80 8.30 -1.84 -1.97
CA LEU A 80 9.30 -0.77 -1.92
C LEU A 80 9.10 0.17 -3.10
N THR A 81 8.88 1.45 -2.83
CA THR A 81 8.85 2.44 -3.91
C THR A 81 10.25 2.70 -4.44
N VAL A 82 10.43 2.36 -5.72
CA VAL A 82 11.72 2.41 -6.41
C VAL A 82 11.83 3.60 -7.35
N LEU A 83 10.70 4.22 -7.71
CA LEU A 83 10.58 5.49 -8.42
C LEU A 83 9.74 6.43 -7.55
N ALA A 84 10.32 7.52 -7.07
CA ALA A 84 9.62 8.56 -6.31
C ALA A 84 10.34 9.91 -6.43
N ASP A 85 9.59 11.01 -6.33
CA ASP A 85 10.12 12.39 -6.38
C ASP A 85 11.03 12.69 -7.59
N GLY A 86 10.75 12.09 -8.73
CA GLY A 86 11.58 12.23 -9.93
C GLY A 86 12.99 11.62 -9.79
N SER A 87 13.17 10.64 -8.90
CA SER A 87 14.38 9.84 -8.77
C SER A 87 14.02 8.36 -8.79
N ALA A 88 14.95 7.52 -9.24
CA ALA A 88 14.81 6.07 -9.27
C ALA A 88 16.06 5.40 -8.67
N ILE A 89 15.90 4.22 -8.08
CA ILE A 89 17.03 3.40 -7.59
C ILE A 89 17.42 2.26 -8.54
N TYR A 90 16.95 2.34 -9.78
CA TYR A 90 17.31 1.47 -10.87
C TYR A 90 17.66 2.29 -12.13
N PRO A 91 18.48 1.75 -13.04
CA PRO A 91 18.75 2.38 -14.33
C PRO A 91 17.54 2.23 -15.26
N SER A 92 17.20 3.31 -15.96
CA SER A 92 16.07 3.39 -16.88
C SER A 92 16.46 4.20 -18.11
N GLU A 93 15.97 3.81 -19.28
CA GLU A 93 16.15 4.55 -20.54
C GLU A 93 15.02 5.57 -20.74
N LEU A 94 13.87 5.33 -20.11
CA LEU A 94 12.67 6.16 -20.20
C LEU A 94 12.65 7.29 -19.17
N LEU A 95 13.36 7.12 -18.05
CA LEU A 95 13.41 8.09 -16.97
C LEU A 95 14.71 8.91 -17.02
N SER A 96 14.63 10.18 -16.60
CA SER A 96 15.79 11.04 -16.33
C SER A 96 15.90 11.34 -14.83
N PRO A 97 16.15 10.32 -13.99
CA PRO A 97 16.05 10.45 -12.54
C PRO A 97 17.11 11.41 -11.97
N THR A 98 16.71 12.20 -10.98
CA THR A 98 17.65 13.00 -10.20
C THR A 98 18.53 12.12 -9.29
N PRO A 99 19.68 12.61 -8.78
CA PRO A 99 20.52 11.84 -7.85
C PRO A 99 19.99 11.79 -6.40
N ARG A 100 18.69 12.07 -6.16
CA ARG A 100 18.13 12.24 -4.81
C ARG A 100 18.25 10.98 -3.94
N TYR A 101 18.09 9.80 -4.55
CA TYR A 101 18.16 8.50 -3.86
C TYR A 101 19.38 7.65 -4.27
N ASP A 102 20.26 8.18 -5.11
CA ASP A 102 21.57 7.61 -5.44
C ASP A 102 22.54 8.78 -5.59
N THR A 103 23.16 9.15 -4.49
CA THR A 103 24.01 10.34 -4.40
C THR A 103 25.45 10.09 -4.89
N GLY A 104 25.79 8.86 -5.28
CA GLY A 104 27.15 8.51 -5.70
C GLY A 104 27.66 9.28 -6.91
N ALA A 105 26.78 9.76 -7.78
CA ALA A 105 27.15 10.62 -8.91
C ALA A 105 27.88 11.91 -8.49
N TYR A 106 27.80 12.31 -7.22
CA TYR A 106 28.51 13.48 -6.69
C TYR A 106 29.92 13.19 -6.16
N PHE A 107 30.41 11.94 -6.22
CA PHE A 107 31.79 11.64 -5.81
C PHE A 107 32.80 12.37 -6.73
N THR A 108 33.70 13.13 -6.12
CA THR A 108 34.78 13.82 -6.85
C THR A 108 35.80 12.88 -7.47
N THR A 109 35.86 11.64 -6.96
CA THR A 109 36.69 10.56 -7.51
C THR A 109 36.13 9.96 -8.80
N GLY A 110 34.88 10.25 -9.16
CA GLY A 110 34.22 9.67 -10.32
C GLY A 110 34.03 8.15 -10.22
N GLN A 111 33.93 7.60 -9.01
CA GLN A 111 33.82 6.15 -8.82
C GLN A 111 32.44 5.56 -9.18
N ASP A 112 31.39 6.39 -9.19
CA ASP A 112 30.02 6.01 -9.54
C ASP A 112 29.51 6.84 -10.74
N VAL A 113 30.14 6.68 -11.90
CA VAL A 113 29.79 7.42 -13.13
C VAL A 113 28.41 7.02 -13.66
N TYR A 114 28.04 5.74 -13.49
CA TYR A 114 26.76 5.20 -13.91
C TYR A 114 25.84 5.03 -12.71
N ARG A 115 24.53 5.21 -12.95
CA ARG A 115 23.51 4.97 -11.93
C ARG A 115 23.58 3.53 -11.46
N LYS A 116 23.53 3.34 -10.14
CA LYS A 116 23.54 2.02 -9.53
C LYS A 116 22.22 1.31 -9.80
N ASP A 117 22.30 0.01 -10.05
CA ASP A 117 21.14 -0.87 -10.02
C ASP A 117 20.93 -1.42 -8.60
N VAL A 118 20.42 -0.56 -7.73
CA VAL A 118 20.16 -0.92 -6.33
C VAL A 118 18.99 -1.91 -6.23
N LEU A 119 18.04 -1.83 -7.16
CA LEU A 119 16.91 -2.75 -7.22
C LEU A 119 17.37 -4.19 -7.54
N GLU A 120 18.28 -4.37 -8.50
CA GLU A 120 18.94 -5.67 -8.78
C GLU A 120 19.61 -6.25 -7.52
N LEU A 121 20.34 -5.39 -6.78
CA LEU A 121 20.97 -5.79 -5.52
C LEU A 121 19.95 -6.31 -4.52
N LEU A 122 18.82 -5.62 -4.36
CA LEU A 122 17.75 -6.02 -3.45
C LEU A 122 17.09 -7.33 -3.91
N PHE A 123 16.80 -7.51 -5.19
CA PHE A 123 16.25 -8.76 -5.71
C PHE A 123 17.16 -9.95 -5.40
N ARG A 124 18.48 -9.82 -5.59
CA ARG A 124 19.44 -10.89 -5.22
C ARG A 124 19.43 -11.23 -3.73
N LEU A 125 19.28 -10.22 -2.86
CA LEU A 125 19.17 -10.44 -1.42
C LEU A 125 17.85 -11.14 -1.07
N PHE A 126 16.76 -10.79 -1.72
CA PHE A 126 15.44 -11.41 -1.50
C PHE A 126 15.37 -12.83 -2.04
N ASP A 127 15.93 -13.09 -3.22
CA ASP A 127 16.06 -14.43 -3.82
C ASP A 127 16.79 -15.39 -2.89
N ARG A 128 17.92 -14.93 -2.32
CA ARG A 128 18.71 -15.73 -1.36
C ARG A 128 17.91 -16.14 -0.12
N GLU A 129 16.94 -15.32 0.26
CA GLU A 129 16.25 -15.43 1.55
C GLU A 129 14.81 -15.93 1.39
N GLY A 130 14.38 -16.20 0.16
CA GLY A 130 13.04 -16.70 -0.16
C GLY A 130 11.93 -15.68 0.11
N LEU A 131 12.25 -14.38 0.06
CA LEU A 131 11.30 -13.29 0.31
C LEU A 131 10.69 -12.77 -1.00
N THR A 132 9.52 -12.16 -0.91
CA THR A 132 8.86 -11.49 -2.03
C THR A 132 9.18 -10.00 -2.09
N LEU A 133 9.61 -9.47 -3.23
CA LEU A 133 9.82 -8.04 -3.47
C LEU A 133 8.81 -7.52 -4.50
N ILE A 134 8.10 -6.46 -4.14
CA ILE A 134 7.11 -5.76 -4.98
C ILE A 134 7.59 -4.31 -5.16
N PRO A 135 8.32 -4.01 -6.24
CA PRO A 135 8.67 -2.63 -6.57
C PRO A 135 7.42 -1.78 -6.85
N ALA A 136 7.40 -0.57 -6.30
CA ALA A 136 6.32 0.40 -6.47
C ALA A 136 6.80 1.62 -7.26
N LEU A 137 5.90 2.18 -8.09
CA LEU A 137 6.11 3.36 -8.91
C LEU A 137 5.24 4.51 -8.40
N ASP A 138 5.87 5.64 -8.07
CA ASP A 138 5.20 6.91 -7.79
C ASP A 138 5.39 7.88 -8.96
N PHE A 139 4.33 8.02 -9.74
CA PHE A 139 4.23 8.92 -10.87
C PHE A 139 3.82 10.32 -10.39
N SER A 140 4.77 11.02 -9.77
CA SER A 140 4.55 12.35 -9.17
C SER A 140 5.48 13.45 -9.72
N ALA A 141 6.35 13.10 -10.66
CA ALA A 141 7.31 14.00 -11.29
C ALA A 141 7.20 13.93 -12.84
N PRO A 142 7.71 14.93 -13.57
CA PRO A 142 7.62 14.96 -15.03
C PRO A 142 8.31 13.76 -15.71
N LEU A 143 7.70 13.21 -16.76
CA LEU A 143 8.30 12.19 -17.63
C LEU A 143 8.94 12.84 -18.86
N PRO A 144 10.19 12.48 -19.22
CA PRO A 144 10.88 13.08 -20.37
C PRO A 144 10.09 13.02 -21.68
N GLU A 145 9.46 11.89 -21.97
CA GLU A 145 8.65 11.70 -23.18
C GLU A 145 7.45 12.65 -23.22
N LEU A 146 6.71 12.77 -22.11
CA LEU A 146 5.55 13.66 -22.03
C LEU A 146 5.95 15.13 -22.08
N GLU A 147 7.09 15.50 -21.49
CA GLU A 147 7.63 16.87 -21.63
C GLU A 147 8.06 17.17 -23.07
N ASN A 148 8.58 16.18 -23.80
CA ASN A 148 8.88 16.33 -25.21
C ASN A 148 7.59 16.51 -26.05
N LEU A 149 6.55 15.71 -25.76
CA LEU A 149 5.23 15.85 -26.40
C LEU A 149 4.60 17.22 -26.12
N ARG A 150 4.71 17.74 -24.89
CA ARG A 150 4.22 19.08 -24.54
C ARG A 150 4.94 20.20 -25.30
N ARG A 151 6.24 20.05 -25.57
CA ARG A 151 7.04 21.07 -26.28
C ARG A 151 6.89 21.00 -27.80
N ASN A 152 6.82 19.78 -28.35
CA ASN A 152 7.05 19.55 -29.78
C ASN A 152 5.88 18.85 -30.49
N GLY A 153 4.91 18.29 -29.77
CA GLY A 153 3.77 17.58 -30.34
C GLY A 153 2.49 18.43 -30.41
N PRO A 154 1.41 17.92 -31.03
CA PRO A 154 0.07 18.49 -30.88
C PRO A 154 -0.39 18.22 -29.44
N GLY A 155 0.02 19.07 -28.49
CA GLY A 155 -0.14 18.89 -27.04
C GLY A 155 -1.57 18.96 -26.49
N GLY A 156 -2.59 18.63 -27.29
CA GLY A 156 -3.99 18.62 -26.86
C GLY A 156 -4.25 17.51 -25.83
N GLY A 157 -4.71 17.90 -24.64
CA GLY A 157 -5.21 16.97 -23.63
C GLY A 157 -4.18 16.27 -22.74
N VAL A 158 -2.87 16.46 -22.97
CA VAL A 158 -1.81 15.91 -22.09
C VAL A 158 -1.75 16.66 -20.77
N GLU A 159 -1.94 17.97 -20.78
CA GLU A 159 -1.99 18.79 -19.57
C GLU A 159 -3.33 18.63 -18.86
N LEU A 160 -3.29 18.54 -17.54
CA LEU A 160 -4.49 18.53 -16.74
C LEU A 160 -5.14 19.91 -16.73
N VAL A 161 -6.38 20.00 -17.20
CA VAL A 161 -7.16 21.25 -17.27
C VAL A 161 -8.23 21.28 -16.18
N GLY A 162 -8.32 22.42 -15.48
CA GLY A 162 -9.30 22.68 -14.44
C GLY A 162 -10.65 23.17 -14.99
N ARG A 163 -11.62 23.35 -14.10
CA ARG A 163 -12.99 23.83 -14.42
C ARG A 163 -13.04 25.20 -15.12
N ASP A 164 -12.01 26.02 -14.93
CA ASP A 164 -11.89 27.36 -15.50
C ASP A 164 -11.16 27.38 -16.86
N GLY A 165 -10.77 26.21 -17.37
CA GLY A 165 -10.04 26.06 -18.63
C GLY A 165 -8.57 26.42 -18.54
N GLN A 166 -8.05 26.68 -17.34
CA GLN A 166 -6.62 26.90 -17.13
C GLN A 166 -5.93 25.58 -16.77
N PRO A 167 -4.60 25.49 -16.98
CA PRO A 167 -3.81 24.38 -16.44
C PRO A 167 -4.04 24.26 -14.94
N TRP A 168 -4.37 23.07 -14.47
CA TRP A 168 -4.80 22.84 -13.10
C TRP A 168 -3.70 23.21 -12.08
N LEU A 169 -2.42 22.99 -12.43
CA LEU A 169 -1.28 23.39 -11.61
C LEU A 169 -1.15 24.91 -11.38
N LYS A 170 -1.84 25.75 -12.17
CA LYS A 170 -1.86 27.21 -11.97
C LYS A 170 -2.49 27.59 -10.62
N HIS A 171 -3.53 26.87 -10.21
CA HIS A 171 -4.21 27.07 -8.93
C HIS A 171 -3.65 26.19 -7.83
N HIS A 172 -3.05 25.06 -8.21
CA HIS A 172 -2.50 24.09 -7.28
C HIS A 172 -1.01 23.83 -7.57
N PRO A 173 -0.12 24.73 -7.15
CA PRO A 173 1.31 24.61 -7.46
C PRO A 173 1.90 23.32 -6.87
N PRO A 174 2.86 22.68 -7.57
CA PRO A 174 3.55 21.50 -7.07
C PRO A 174 4.15 21.71 -5.68
N ARG A 175 3.99 20.74 -4.80
CA ARG A 175 4.56 20.76 -3.45
C ARG A 175 5.90 20.04 -3.52
N GLN A 176 7.01 20.69 -3.16
CA GLN A 176 8.33 20.05 -3.23
C GLN A 176 8.67 19.47 -4.63
N HIS A 177 8.17 20.10 -5.69
CA HIS A 177 8.32 19.68 -7.09
C HIS A 177 7.59 18.36 -7.46
N ILE A 178 6.71 17.85 -6.60
CA ILE A 178 5.77 16.77 -6.94
C ILE A 178 4.37 17.33 -7.21
N GLY A 179 3.67 16.74 -8.18
CA GLY A 179 2.30 17.11 -8.55
C GLY A 179 1.73 16.28 -9.71
N PRO A 180 0.40 16.34 -9.93
CA PRO A 180 -0.24 15.71 -11.07
C PRO A 180 0.00 16.56 -12.34
N TYR A 181 1.19 16.42 -12.92
CA TYR A 181 1.62 17.20 -14.09
C TYR A 181 0.80 16.92 -15.35
N TYR A 182 0.20 15.74 -15.44
CA TYR A 182 -0.46 15.23 -16.65
C TYR A 182 -1.89 14.81 -16.38
N ASN A 183 -2.71 14.77 -17.44
CA ASN A 183 -4.05 14.24 -17.41
C ASN A 183 -4.02 12.69 -17.44
N PRO A 184 -4.38 11.99 -16.35
CA PRO A 184 -4.33 10.53 -16.31
C PRO A 184 -5.37 9.86 -17.20
N LEU A 185 -6.36 10.60 -17.72
CA LEU A 185 -7.36 10.11 -18.67
C LEU A 185 -6.86 10.13 -20.12
N ASN A 186 -5.71 10.75 -20.38
CA ASN A 186 -5.16 10.84 -21.71
C ASN A 186 -4.40 9.55 -22.09
N GLU A 187 -4.68 9.00 -23.27
CA GLU A 187 -4.09 7.74 -23.73
C GLU A 187 -2.55 7.80 -23.87
N GLN A 188 -1.99 8.94 -24.27
CA GLN A 188 -0.54 9.10 -24.41
C GLN A 188 0.15 9.12 -23.03
N VAL A 189 -0.50 9.73 -22.03
CA VAL A 189 -0.02 9.73 -20.64
C VAL A 189 -0.04 8.32 -20.07
N GLN A 190 -1.16 7.61 -20.25
CA GLN A 190 -1.29 6.22 -19.83
C GLN A 190 -0.26 5.30 -20.51
N THR A 191 -0.03 5.48 -21.81
CA THR A 191 0.97 4.74 -22.58
C THR A 191 2.38 4.96 -22.02
N ALA A 192 2.80 6.21 -21.80
CA ALA A 192 4.12 6.51 -21.24
C ALA A 192 4.33 5.88 -19.85
N MET A 193 3.30 5.86 -19.00
CA MET A 193 3.36 5.19 -17.69
C MET A 193 3.48 3.66 -17.81
N MET A 194 2.70 3.07 -18.72
CA MET A 194 2.73 1.63 -19.02
C MET A 194 4.10 1.20 -19.55
N GLU A 195 4.76 2.03 -20.38
CA GLU A 195 6.10 1.74 -20.87
C GLU A 195 7.16 1.71 -19.77
N VAL A 196 7.08 2.62 -18.79
CA VAL A 196 7.96 2.58 -17.60
C VAL A 196 7.70 1.32 -16.77
N ALA A 197 6.44 0.94 -16.56
CA ALA A 197 6.09 -0.29 -15.85
C ALA A 197 6.60 -1.54 -16.58
N ARG A 198 6.49 -1.58 -17.91
CA ARG A 198 7.01 -2.65 -18.77
C ARG A 198 8.52 -2.76 -18.71
N GLU A 199 9.25 -1.64 -18.81
CA GLU A 199 10.72 -1.64 -18.73
C GLU A 199 11.19 -2.30 -17.44
N LEU A 200 10.60 -1.92 -16.31
CA LEU A 200 10.92 -2.47 -15.01
C LEU A 200 10.54 -3.96 -14.93
N ALA A 201 9.31 -4.34 -15.32
CA ALA A 201 8.87 -5.74 -15.31
C ALA A 201 9.79 -6.62 -16.16
N HIS A 202 10.10 -6.19 -17.38
CA HIS A 202 10.97 -6.90 -18.31
C HIS A 202 12.38 -7.13 -17.75
N ARG A 203 12.95 -6.10 -17.12
CA ARG A 203 14.30 -6.14 -16.54
C ARG A 203 14.41 -7.17 -15.43
N TYR A 204 13.42 -7.22 -14.53
CA TYR A 204 13.50 -8.01 -13.29
C TYR A 204 12.66 -9.30 -13.28
N ARG A 205 11.95 -9.64 -14.38
CA ARG A 205 11.12 -10.86 -14.50
C ARG A 205 11.82 -12.18 -14.15
N HIS A 206 13.16 -12.22 -14.27
CA HIS A 206 13.96 -13.41 -14.04
C HIS A 206 14.17 -13.74 -12.55
N HIS A 207 13.83 -12.83 -11.63
CA HIS A 207 13.96 -13.06 -10.20
C HIS A 207 12.75 -13.83 -9.63
N PRO A 208 12.97 -14.96 -8.92
CA PRO A 208 11.88 -15.69 -8.26
C PRO A 208 11.20 -14.86 -7.17
N SER A 209 11.93 -13.96 -6.51
CA SER A 209 11.37 -13.06 -5.49
C SER A 209 10.43 -11.98 -6.05
N PHE A 210 10.36 -11.78 -7.37
CA PHE A 210 9.50 -10.76 -7.95
C PHE A 210 8.02 -11.11 -7.79
N GLY A 211 7.33 -10.36 -6.92
CA GLY A 211 5.94 -10.62 -6.51
C GLY A 211 4.87 -9.84 -7.25
N GLY A 212 5.26 -8.92 -8.13
CA GLY A 212 4.34 -8.01 -8.84
C GLY A 212 4.83 -6.57 -8.81
N LEU A 213 4.03 -5.67 -9.36
CA LEU A 213 4.29 -4.23 -9.33
C LEU A 213 3.22 -3.50 -8.54
N ALA A 214 3.58 -2.37 -7.96
CA ALA A 214 2.62 -1.49 -7.32
C ALA A 214 2.62 -0.09 -7.94
N LEU A 215 1.44 0.52 -8.01
CA LEU A 215 1.29 1.95 -8.25
C LEU A 215 1.01 2.63 -6.92
N GLN A 216 1.78 3.67 -6.60
CA GLN A 216 1.38 4.59 -5.54
C GLN A 216 0.28 5.51 -6.04
N LEU A 217 -0.84 5.49 -5.34
CA LEU A 217 -1.93 6.42 -5.57
C LEU A 217 -1.83 7.53 -4.53
N THR A 218 -1.38 8.70 -5.02
CA THR A 218 -1.22 9.91 -4.23
C THR A 218 -1.92 11.06 -4.92
N ALA A 219 -2.49 11.98 -4.14
CA ALA A 219 -3.15 13.16 -4.68
C ALA A 219 -2.18 14.20 -5.28
N ASP A 220 -0.87 13.94 -5.19
CA ASP A 220 0.21 14.69 -5.83
C ASP A 220 0.87 13.88 -6.98
N GLY A 221 0.26 12.76 -7.38
CA GLY A 221 0.67 11.97 -8.54
C GLY A 221 -0.41 11.94 -9.63
N TYR A 222 -0.03 11.47 -10.81
CA TYR A 222 -0.92 11.27 -11.96
C TYR A 222 -1.16 9.78 -12.26
N ALA A 223 -0.98 8.92 -11.25
CA ALA A 223 -1.52 7.55 -11.26
C ALA A 223 -2.98 7.49 -10.79
N GLN A 224 -3.53 8.60 -10.30
CA GLN A 224 -4.94 8.80 -9.95
C GLN A 224 -5.39 10.18 -10.42
N LEU A 225 -6.70 10.46 -10.34
CA LEU A 225 -7.19 11.83 -10.47
C LEU A 225 -6.99 12.59 -9.16
N PRO A 226 -6.65 13.89 -9.19
CA PRO A 226 -6.51 14.68 -7.97
C PRO A 226 -7.85 15.12 -7.35
N GLY A 227 -8.96 15.04 -8.08
CA GLY A 227 -10.30 15.32 -7.55
C GLY A 227 -11.37 15.64 -8.62
N ASP A 228 -12.46 16.27 -8.18
CA ASP A 228 -13.61 16.64 -9.02
C ASP A 228 -13.34 17.84 -9.94
N ASP A 229 -12.32 18.64 -9.67
CA ASP A 229 -12.12 19.93 -10.33
C ASP A 229 -11.17 19.89 -11.54
N CYS A 230 -10.88 18.69 -12.04
CA CYS A 230 -9.92 18.42 -13.09
C CYS A 230 -10.46 17.51 -14.21
N GLY A 231 -9.75 17.48 -15.34
CA GLY A 231 -10.07 16.63 -16.49
C GLY A 231 -11.16 17.22 -17.38
N TYR A 232 -11.19 18.55 -17.52
CA TYR A 232 -12.20 19.27 -18.30
C TYR A 232 -11.68 19.82 -19.63
N ASP A 233 -10.58 19.29 -20.16
CA ASP A 233 -10.12 19.65 -21.50
C ASP A 233 -11.09 19.13 -22.58
N ASP A 234 -11.03 19.74 -23.76
CA ASP A 234 -11.95 19.43 -24.86
C ASP A 234 -11.88 17.97 -25.32
N ALA A 235 -10.70 17.33 -25.26
CA ALA A 235 -10.55 15.93 -25.65
C ALA A 235 -11.23 15.01 -24.63
N THR A 236 -11.01 15.24 -23.33
CA THR A 236 -11.67 14.49 -22.25
C THR A 236 -13.20 14.66 -22.29
N LEU A 237 -13.69 15.88 -22.55
CA LEU A 237 -15.12 16.13 -22.69
C LEU A 237 -15.74 15.44 -23.90
N ALA A 238 -15.05 15.42 -25.04
CA ALA A 238 -15.49 14.71 -26.23
C ALA A 238 -15.53 13.18 -26.01
N ALA A 239 -14.54 12.63 -25.30
CA ALA A 239 -14.51 11.22 -24.93
C ALA A 239 -15.70 10.84 -24.04
N PHE A 240 -16.02 11.68 -23.04
CA PHE A 240 -17.20 11.49 -22.21
C PHE A 240 -18.52 11.59 -22.98
N GLU A 241 -18.64 12.56 -23.90
CA GLU A 241 -19.83 12.72 -24.74
C GLU A 241 -20.06 11.45 -25.60
N ALA A 242 -18.97 10.92 -26.18
CA ALA A 242 -19.01 9.70 -26.98
C ALA A 242 -19.36 8.44 -26.15
N ALA A 243 -18.80 8.30 -24.96
CA ALA A 243 -19.00 7.12 -24.12
C ALA A 243 -20.35 7.11 -23.39
N SER A 244 -20.79 8.27 -22.90
CA SER A 244 -22.03 8.37 -22.11
C SER A 244 -23.31 8.50 -22.96
N GLY A 245 -23.17 8.90 -24.23
CA GLY A 245 -24.29 9.24 -25.12
C GLY A 245 -25.05 10.51 -24.71
N GLU A 246 -24.59 11.22 -23.67
CA GLU A 246 -25.09 12.54 -23.31
C GLU A 246 -24.67 13.55 -24.38
N ARG A 247 -25.48 14.58 -24.64
CA ARG A 247 -25.07 15.70 -25.50
C ARG A 247 -24.72 16.89 -24.64
N LEU A 248 -23.44 17.26 -24.65
CA LEU A 248 -22.98 18.44 -23.93
C LEU A 248 -23.52 19.71 -24.60
N PRO A 249 -23.82 20.77 -23.84
CA PRO A 249 -24.27 22.02 -24.43
C PRO A 249 -23.23 22.55 -25.44
N PRO A 250 -23.69 23.20 -26.53
CA PRO A 250 -22.81 23.71 -27.57
C PRO A 250 -21.80 24.71 -26.97
N ALA A 251 -20.61 24.80 -27.61
CA ALA A 251 -19.48 25.63 -27.17
C ALA A 251 -19.80 27.13 -27.03
N ASN A 252 -20.99 27.57 -27.43
CA ASN A 252 -21.49 28.94 -27.31
C ASN A 252 -21.57 29.42 -25.84
N GLY A 253 -21.62 28.50 -24.87
CA GLY A 253 -21.50 28.79 -23.42
C GLY A 253 -20.07 28.61 -22.87
N GLY A 254 -19.09 28.34 -23.73
CA GLY A 254 -17.72 28.00 -23.38
C GLY A 254 -17.60 26.72 -22.53
N LEU A 255 -16.38 26.47 -22.04
CA LEU A 255 -16.11 25.37 -21.11
C LEU A 255 -16.95 25.47 -19.82
N ALA A 256 -17.09 26.69 -19.28
CA ALA A 256 -17.85 26.93 -18.05
C ALA A 256 -19.31 26.45 -18.13
N GLY A 257 -19.96 26.64 -19.29
CA GLY A 257 -21.32 26.16 -19.52
C GLY A 257 -21.44 24.64 -19.52
N ARG A 258 -20.44 23.93 -20.10
CA ARG A 258 -20.38 22.46 -20.11
C ARG A 258 -20.11 21.90 -18.71
N VAL A 259 -19.15 22.48 -17.98
CA VAL A 259 -18.84 22.10 -16.59
C VAL A 259 -20.07 22.27 -15.70
N ALA A 260 -20.74 23.42 -15.75
CA ALA A 260 -21.94 23.67 -14.95
C ALA A 260 -23.09 22.71 -15.28
N TRP A 261 -23.21 22.29 -16.54
CA TRP A 261 -24.19 21.29 -16.96
C TRP A 261 -23.86 19.90 -16.39
N ILE A 262 -22.60 19.47 -16.46
CA ILE A 262 -22.14 18.19 -15.90
C ILE A 262 -22.42 18.15 -14.40
N GLU A 263 -21.96 19.16 -13.66
CA GLU A 263 -22.15 19.25 -12.20
C GLU A 263 -23.62 19.17 -11.78
N LYS A 264 -24.53 19.76 -12.60
CA LYS A 264 -25.95 19.81 -12.28
C LYS A 264 -26.73 18.55 -12.71
N LYS A 265 -26.40 17.96 -13.86
CA LYS A 265 -27.24 16.94 -14.51
C LYS A 265 -26.59 15.57 -14.68
N ALA A 266 -25.27 15.50 -14.79
CA ALA A 266 -24.56 14.29 -15.15
C ALA A 266 -23.40 13.95 -14.20
N ARG A 267 -23.35 14.57 -13.01
CA ARG A 267 -22.21 14.45 -12.10
C ARG A 267 -21.89 13.01 -11.72
N THR A 268 -22.88 12.21 -11.34
CA THR A 268 -22.66 10.79 -11.01
C THR A 268 -22.12 10.01 -12.21
N LYS A 269 -22.69 10.21 -13.41
CA LYS A 269 -22.20 9.56 -14.64
C LYS A 269 -20.78 10.00 -15.00
N TRP A 270 -20.45 11.26 -14.79
CA TRP A 270 -19.11 11.80 -15.01
C TRP A 270 -18.08 11.17 -14.09
N LEU A 271 -18.38 11.07 -12.79
CA LEU A 271 -17.50 10.44 -11.81
C LEU A 271 -17.30 8.94 -12.11
N GLN A 272 -18.39 8.23 -12.42
CA GLN A 272 -18.35 6.82 -12.79
C GLN A 272 -17.55 6.58 -14.07
N TRP A 273 -17.77 7.39 -15.12
CA TRP A 273 -17.01 7.27 -16.36
C TRP A 273 -15.50 7.49 -16.14
N ARG A 274 -15.12 8.56 -15.42
CA ARG A 274 -13.70 8.83 -15.12
C ARG A 274 -13.07 7.68 -14.33
N ALA A 275 -13.77 7.11 -13.36
CA ALA A 275 -13.27 5.97 -12.61
C ALA A 275 -13.16 4.71 -13.48
N ALA A 276 -14.12 4.46 -14.38
CA ALA A 276 -14.08 3.35 -15.32
C ALA A 276 -12.89 3.46 -16.31
N GLU A 277 -12.58 4.65 -16.82
CA GLU A 277 -11.39 4.88 -17.65
C GLU A 277 -10.08 4.56 -16.89
N MET A 278 -10.02 4.91 -15.60
CA MET A 278 -8.88 4.57 -14.74
C MET A 278 -8.81 3.05 -14.45
N THR A 279 -9.95 2.40 -14.20
CA THR A 279 -10.03 0.93 -14.03
C THR A 279 -9.56 0.21 -15.30
N ALA A 280 -9.97 0.68 -16.48
CA ALA A 280 -9.51 0.16 -17.76
C ALA A 280 -7.99 0.35 -17.94
N PHE A 281 -7.45 1.50 -17.54
CA PHE A 281 -6.01 1.77 -17.52
C PHE A 281 -5.24 0.78 -16.64
N TYR A 282 -5.65 0.58 -15.39
CA TYR A 282 -4.99 -0.37 -14.48
C TYR A 282 -5.02 -1.79 -15.04
N SER A 283 -6.14 -2.18 -15.64
CA SER A 283 -6.32 -3.52 -16.24
C SER A 283 -5.42 -3.72 -17.47
N ARG A 284 -5.25 -2.69 -18.31
CA ARG A 284 -4.28 -2.72 -19.42
C ARG A 284 -2.85 -2.86 -18.92
N MET A 285 -2.48 -2.09 -17.88
CA MET A 285 -1.17 -2.19 -17.27
C MET A 285 -0.92 -3.58 -16.67
N GLN A 286 -1.90 -4.15 -15.96
CA GLN A 286 -1.79 -5.51 -15.42
C GLN A 286 -1.60 -6.53 -16.55
N THR A 287 -2.35 -6.43 -17.65
CA THR A 287 -2.22 -7.34 -18.79
C THR A 287 -0.80 -7.31 -19.37
N GLN A 288 -0.22 -6.12 -19.47
CA GLN A 288 1.16 -5.94 -19.95
C GLN A 288 2.20 -6.55 -19.00
N ILE A 289 1.97 -6.45 -17.69
CA ILE A 289 2.85 -7.06 -16.67
C ILE A 289 2.72 -8.58 -16.68
N ALA A 290 1.50 -9.11 -16.78
CA ALA A 290 1.24 -10.54 -16.86
C ALA A 290 1.85 -11.19 -18.12
N ALA A 291 2.00 -10.43 -19.21
CA ALA A 291 2.70 -10.88 -20.41
C ALA A 291 4.20 -11.15 -20.17
N GLU A 292 4.83 -10.48 -19.18
CA GLU A 292 6.22 -10.75 -18.79
C GLU A 292 6.31 -11.97 -17.86
N ARG A 293 5.37 -12.12 -16.92
CA ARG A 293 5.22 -13.32 -16.07
C ARG A 293 3.76 -13.43 -15.55
N PRO A 294 3.02 -14.51 -15.87
CA PRO A 294 1.58 -14.61 -15.58
C PRO A 294 1.18 -14.55 -14.10
N GLU A 295 2.11 -14.85 -13.19
CA GLU A 295 1.85 -14.85 -11.74
C GLU A 295 1.92 -13.45 -11.11
N LEU A 296 2.42 -12.45 -11.84
CA LEU A 296 2.62 -11.11 -11.32
C LEU A 296 1.30 -10.35 -11.21
N LYS A 297 1.11 -9.70 -10.07
CA LYS A 297 -0.05 -8.87 -9.78
C LYS A 297 0.28 -7.39 -9.90
N LEU A 298 -0.75 -6.59 -10.16
CA LEU A 298 -0.67 -5.14 -10.02
C LEU A 298 -1.33 -4.73 -8.70
N TYR A 299 -0.61 -4.06 -7.83
CA TYR A 299 -1.13 -3.56 -6.56
C TYR A 299 -1.40 -2.05 -6.64
N LEU A 300 -2.58 -1.62 -6.16
CA LEU A 300 -2.92 -0.20 -6.08
C LEU A 300 -2.79 0.28 -4.63
N ALA A 301 -1.72 1.02 -4.33
CA ALA A 301 -1.37 1.45 -2.99
C ALA A 301 -1.84 2.88 -2.69
N GLY A 302 -3.01 3.00 -2.05
CA GLY A 302 -3.66 4.27 -1.72
C GLY A 302 -3.10 5.03 -0.52
N THR A 303 -1.79 5.33 -0.46
CA THR A 303 -1.18 5.95 0.72
C THR A 303 -1.50 7.44 0.92
N GLY A 304 -1.86 8.13 -0.15
CA GLY A 304 -2.11 9.58 -0.12
C GLY A 304 -3.31 10.00 -0.97
N LEU A 305 -4.32 9.12 -1.10
CA LEU A 305 -5.50 9.35 -1.96
C LEU A 305 -6.16 10.71 -1.74
N PHE A 306 -6.16 11.17 -0.48
CA PHE A 306 -6.92 12.33 -0.01
C PHE A 306 -6.07 13.42 0.66
N ASP A 307 -4.74 13.43 0.44
CA ASP A 307 -3.79 14.36 1.09
C ASP A 307 -3.99 15.83 0.70
N ARG A 308 -4.84 16.09 -0.30
CA ARG A 308 -5.26 17.44 -0.71
C ARG A 308 -6.24 18.03 0.31
N PRO A 309 -6.03 19.28 0.78
CA PRO A 309 -6.92 19.95 1.73
C PRO A 309 -8.39 19.98 1.29
N GLU A 310 -8.63 20.13 -0.02
CA GLU A 310 -9.96 20.16 -0.63
C GLU A 310 -10.67 18.81 -0.44
N MET A 311 -9.96 17.71 -0.65
CA MET A 311 -10.47 16.34 -0.45
C MET A 311 -10.64 16.02 1.03
N ALA A 312 -9.66 16.36 1.86
CA ALA A 312 -9.75 16.19 3.31
C ALA A 312 -10.94 16.96 3.89
N HIS A 313 -11.25 18.16 3.38
CA HIS A 313 -12.41 18.93 3.82
C HIS A 313 -13.71 18.22 3.51
N LYS A 314 -13.85 17.65 2.29
CA LYS A 314 -15.02 16.85 1.92
C LYS A 314 -15.20 15.71 2.89
N LEU A 315 -14.15 14.97 3.22
CA LEU A 315 -14.23 13.76 4.06
C LEU A 315 -14.48 14.02 5.54
N ARG A 316 -14.45 15.27 6.02
CA ARG A 316 -14.76 15.58 7.43
C ARG A 316 -16.14 15.08 7.85
N PRO A 317 -16.29 14.48 9.04
CA PRO A 317 -17.58 13.99 9.52
C PRO A 317 -18.59 15.13 9.57
N VAL A 318 -19.78 14.90 9.02
CA VAL A 318 -20.92 15.83 9.02
C VAL A 318 -22.10 15.16 9.71
N LEU A 319 -22.93 15.94 10.41
CA LEU A 319 -24.08 15.40 11.15
C LEU A 319 -25.13 14.75 10.24
N SER A 320 -25.20 15.16 8.97
CA SER A 320 -26.04 14.52 7.97
C SER A 320 -25.45 13.16 7.57
N ARG A 321 -26.20 12.08 7.81
CA ARG A 321 -25.86 10.73 7.35
C ARG A 321 -26.03 10.62 5.84
N VAL A 322 -25.08 11.15 5.08
CA VAL A 322 -24.94 10.83 3.65
C VAL A 322 -24.10 9.56 3.58
N THR A 323 -24.73 8.42 3.32
CA THR A 323 -24.08 7.09 3.32
C THR A 323 -23.06 6.93 2.20
N THR A 324 -23.24 7.55 1.04
CA THR A 324 -22.39 7.32 -0.14
C THR A 324 -21.19 8.27 -0.26
N LYS A 325 -20.96 9.11 0.74
CA LYS A 325 -20.00 10.22 0.66
C LYS A 325 -18.56 9.76 0.39
N ASN A 326 -18.13 8.69 1.06
CA ASN A 326 -16.76 8.20 0.94
C ASN A 326 -16.57 7.39 -0.36
N GLU A 327 -17.63 6.73 -0.85
CA GLU A 327 -17.64 6.07 -2.18
C GLU A 327 -17.50 7.10 -3.30
N GLU A 328 -18.25 8.20 -3.21
CA GLU A 328 -18.15 9.30 -4.17
C GLU A 328 -16.77 9.96 -4.14
N ALA A 329 -16.15 10.06 -2.95
CA ALA A 329 -14.78 10.55 -2.82
C ALA A 329 -13.77 9.63 -3.53
N LEU A 330 -13.94 8.30 -3.47
CA LEU A 330 -13.12 7.36 -4.24
C LEU A 330 -13.32 7.56 -5.75
N LEU A 331 -14.58 7.65 -6.22
CA LEU A 331 -14.87 7.90 -7.64
C LEU A 331 -14.27 9.23 -8.12
N SER A 332 -14.24 10.25 -7.26
CA SER A 332 -13.66 11.55 -7.61
C SER A 332 -12.16 11.53 -7.89
N VAL A 333 -11.44 10.60 -7.26
CA VAL A 333 -10.01 10.36 -7.50
C VAL A 333 -9.77 9.25 -8.53
N GLY A 334 -10.84 8.77 -9.18
CA GLY A 334 -10.77 7.76 -10.24
C GLY A 334 -10.59 6.34 -9.71
N ILE A 335 -11.05 6.06 -8.49
CA ILE A 335 -10.97 4.74 -7.86
C ILE A 335 -12.38 4.18 -7.71
N ASP A 336 -12.62 3.04 -8.33
CA ASP A 336 -13.87 2.30 -8.25
C ASP A 336 -13.60 0.85 -7.80
N PRO A 337 -13.74 0.53 -6.50
CA PRO A 337 -13.57 -0.83 -6.02
C PRO A 337 -14.54 -1.81 -6.68
N GLN A 338 -15.78 -1.39 -6.99
CA GLN A 338 -16.78 -2.32 -7.55
C GLN A 338 -16.41 -2.72 -8.98
N GLY A 339 -16.09 -1.74 -9.84
CA GLY A 339 -15.61 -2.02 -11.19
C GLY A 339 -14.29 -2.80 -11.20
N GLN A 340 -13.42 -2.60 -10.20
CA GLN A 340 -12.15 -3.31 -10.10
C GLN A 340 -12.31 -4.79 -9.73
N ALA A 341 -13.39 -5.17 -9.06
CA ALA A 341 -13.66 -6.54 -8.62
C ALA A 341 -13.84 -7.53 -9.79
N GLU A 342 -14.04 -7.04 -11.02
CA GLU A 342 -14.09 -7.85 -12.24
C GLU A 342 -12.70 -8.37 -12.68
N HIS A 343 -11.62 -7.88 -12.06
CA HIS A 343 -10.23 -8.18 -12.44
C HIS A 343 -9.43 -8.74 -11.25
N ASP A 344 -9.27 -10.06 -11.19
CA ASP A 344 -8.64 -10.78 -10.06
C ASP A 344 -7.14 -10.44 -9.82
N ASP A 345 -6.46 -9.94 -10.86
CA ASP A 345 -5.02 -9.69 -10.84
C ASP A 345 -4.62 -8.23 -10.53
N VAL A 346 -5.61 -7.33 -10.43
CA VAL A 346 -5.43 -5.97 -9.92
C VAL A 346 -5.91 -5.93 -8.48
N VAL A 347 -4.97 -5.83 -7.55
CA VAL A 347 -5.23 -5.87 -6.11
C VAL A 347 -5.28 -4.46 -5.56
N ILE A 348 -6.48 -3.95 -5.31
CA ILE A 348 -6.67 -2.68 -4.61
C ILE A 348 -6.45 -2.87 -3.10
N LEU A 349 -5.51 -2.12 -2.53
CA LEU A 349 -5.20 -2.20 -1.11
C LEU A 349 -6.15 -1.30 -0.34
N ARG A 350 -6.86 -1.82 0.66
CA ARG A 350 -7.64 -1.00 1.59
C ARG A 350 -6.68 -0.15 2.44
N PRO A 351 -6.61 1.18 2.24
CA PRO A 351 -5.68 2.00 3.01
C PRO A 351 -6.22 2.25 4.41
N GLN A 352 -5.34 2.23 5.40
CA GLN A 352 -5.60 2.66 6.77
C GLN A 352 -4.45 3.54 7.25
N TRP A 353 -4.78 4.67 7.86
CA TRP A 353 -3.78 5.62 8.34
C TRP A 353 -3.48 5.37 9.82
N VAL A 354 -2.21 5.19 10.14
CA VAL A 354 -1.70 5.04 11.49
C VAL A 354 -0.97 6.32 11.87
N ALA A 355 -1.61 7.11 12.74
CA ALA A 355 -1.07 8.36 13.23
C ALA A 355 -1.44 8.58 14.70
N PRO A 356 -0.61 9.29 15.49
CA PRO A 356 -0.93 9.58 16.87
C PRO A 356 -2.14 10.50 16.98
N LEU A 357 -3.08 10.16 17.88
CA LEU A 357 -4.26 10.96 18.19
C LEU A 357 -3.91 12.19 19.05
N ARG A 358 -3.15 13.13 18.48
CA ARG A 358 -2.83 14.42 19.13
C ARG A 358 -4.04 15.35 19.21
N SER A 359 -4.93 15.27 18.22
CA SER A 359 -6.17 16.05 18.13
C SER A 359 -7.21 15.26 17.35
N LEU A 360 -8.41 15.11 17.92
CA LEU A 360 -9.54 14.46 17.24
C LEU A 360 -9.92 15.22 15.96
N ALA A 361 -9.90 16.55 15.99
CA ALA A 361 -10.23 17.36 14.82
C ALA A 361 -9.19 17.21 13.70
N ALA A 362 -7.90 17.10 14.05
CA ALA A 362 -6.83 16.90 13.08
C ALA A 362 -6.86 15.50 12.46
N GLN A 363 -7.31 14.50 13.23
CA GLN A 363 -7.38 13.09 12.81
C GLN A 363 -8.78 12.66 12.35
N ALA A 364 -9.72 13.60 12.21
CA ALA A 364 -11.12 13.29 11.93
C ALA A 364 -11.30 12.52 10.61
N VAL A 365 -10.55 12.88 9.57
CA VAL A 365 -10.58 12.19 8.27
C VAL A 365 -10.01 10.78 8.38
N ASN A 366 -8.85 10.61 9.03
CA ASN A 366 -8.25 9.30 9.25
C ASN A 366 -9.18 8.39 10.06
N LEU A 367 -9.82 8.92 11.10
CA LEU A 367 -10.80 8.19 11.91
C LEU A 367 -12.04 7.78 11.11
N GLU A 368 -12.60 8.70 10.32
CA GLU A 368 -13.73 8.44 9.44
C GLU A 368 -13.39 7.31 8.46
N LEU A 369 -12.27 7.43 7.74
CA LEU A 369 -11.86 6.45 6.74
C LEU A 369 -11.46 5.11 7.35
N ASN A 370 -10.86 5.07 8.54
CA ASN A 370 -10.42 3.81 9.16
C ASN A 370 -11.57 2.99 9.73
N PHE A 371 -12.71 3.62 10.09
CA PHE A 371 -13.84 2.94 10.73
C PHE A 371 -15.12 2.92 9.88
N ASP A 372 -15.01 3.28 8.61
CA ASP A 372 -16.13 3.22 7.67
C ASP A 372 -16.43 1.77 7.26
N GLN A 373 -17.50 1.22 7.85
CA GLN A 373 -17.99 -0.12 7.56
C GLN A 373 -18.46 -0.30 6.11
N GLN A 374 -18.89 0.77 5.44
CA GLN A 374 -19.32 0.71 4.04
C GLN A 374 -18.12 0.55 3.12
N LEU A 375 -17.05 1.31 3.36
CA LEU A 375 -15.77 1.08 2.68
C LEU A 375 -15.25 -0.33 2.93
N ASP A 376 -15.31 -0.83 4.16
CA ASP A 376 -14.83 -2.18 4.46
C ASP A 376 -15.60 -3.25 3.67
N ARG A 377 -16.91 -3.09 3.46
CA ARG A 377 -17.71 -4.00 2.61
C ARG A 377 -17.27 -3.96 1.15
N LEU A 378 -17.09 -2.76 0.59
CA LEU A 378 -16.64 -2.61 -0.81
C LEU A 378 -15.29 -3.29 -1.08
N PHE A 379 -14.37 -3.19 -0.12
CA PHE A 379 -13.06 -3.83 -0.23
C PHE A 379 -13.09 -5.33 0.13
N ALA A 380 -14.09 -5.80 0.88
CA ALA A 380 -14.28 -7.22 1.18
C ALA A 380 -14.89 -7.99 -0.01
N GLU A 381 -15.54 -7.31 -0.94
CA GLU A 381 -16.09 -7.89 -2.18
C GLU A 381 -15.02 -8.15 -3.26
N GLN A 382 -13.77 -7.74 -3.01
CA GLN A 382 -12.67 -7.96 -3.96
C GLN A 382 -12.26 -9.44 -4.04
N PRO A 383 -11.89 -9.96 -5.23
CA PRO A 383 -11.41 -11.34 -5.40
C PRO A 383 -10.17 -11.66 -4.53
N VAL A 384 -9.31 -10.66 -4.37
CA VAL A 384 -8.13 -10.72 -3.50
C VAL A 384 -8.19 -9.55 -2.53
N THR A 385 -8.58 -9.84 -1.29
CA THR A 385 -8.67 -8.82 -0.25
C THR A 385 -7.30 -8.51 0.34
N ALA A 386 -6.96 -7.23 0.42
CA ALA A 386 -5.67 -6.78 0.92
C ALA A 386 -5.76 -5.43 1.64
N ALA A 387 -4.85 -5.20 2.58
CA ALA A 387 -4.81 -3.97 3.37
C ALA A 387 -3.42 -3.33 3.38
N LEU A 388 -3.40 -1.99 3.44
CA LEU A 388 -2.18 -1.18 3.56
C LEU A 388 -2.29 -0.29 4.79
N PHE A 389 -1.39 -0.50 5.74
CA PHE A 389 -1.27 0.30 6.96
C PHE A 389 -0.19 1.35 6.77
N TYR A 390 -0.61 2.57 6.43
CA TYR A 390 0.30 3.68 6.18
C TYR A 390 0.56 4.48 7.46
N HIS A 391 1.80 4.47 7.93
CA HIS A 391 2.24 5.20 9.12
C HIS A 391 2.62 6.63 8.75
N GLU A 392 1.73 7.57 9.07
CA GLU A 392 1.87 8.97 8.68
C GLU A 392 3.01 9.64 9.45
N PRO A 393 4.05 10.16 8.77
CA PRO A 393 5.17 10.80 9.43
C PRO A 393 4.74 12.11 10.08
N GLN A 394 5.00 12.24 11.38
CA GLN A 394 4.76 13.47 12.12
C GLN A 394 5.91 14.44 11.88
N GLU A 395 5.62 15.48 11.12
CA GLU A 395 6.61 16.48 10.77
C GLU A 395 6.60 17.64 11.76
N SER A 396 7.78 18.06 12.18
CA SER A 396 7.94 19.24 13.00
C SER A 396 9.12 20.08 12.52
N ARG A 397 9.00 21.39 12.69
CA ARG A 397 10.07 22.35 12.41
C ARG A 397 10.53 22.95 13.72
N LEU A 398 11.84 22.94 13.94
CA LEU A 398 12.44 23.59 15.09
C LEU A 398 12.79 25.03 14.70
N LYS A 399 11.81 25.94 14.80
CA LYS A 399 12.01 27.36 14.44
C LYS A 399 13.21 28.00 15.16
N SER A 400 13.46 27.60 16.41
CA SER A 400 14.62 28.04 17.19
C SER A 400 15.95 27.53 16.66
N PHE A 401 15.97 26.32 16.09
CA PHE A 401 17.12 25.78 15.37
C PHE A 401 17.29 26.50 14.03
N ASP A 402 16.22 26.67 13.25
CA ASP A 402 16.25 27.36 11.95
C ASP A 402 16.78 28.79 12.07
N ALA A 403 16.43 29.51 13.14
CA ALA A 403 16.94 30.85 13.41
C ALA A 403 18.47 30.85 13.61
N LYS A 404 19.00 29.82 14.27
CA LYS A 404 20.43 29.64 14.56
C LYS A 404 21.20 28.91 13.45
N ASN A 405 20.49 28.31 12.50
CA ASN A 405 21.09 27.55 11.41
C ASN A 405 22.00 28.48 10.57
N PRO A 406 23.30 28.15 10.40
CA PRO A 406 24.19 28.92 9.53
C PRO A 406 23.81 28.80 8.05
N PHE A 407 23.10 27.75 7.65
CA PHE A 407 22.59 27.55 6.30
C PHE A 407 21.22 28.22 6.14
N LYS A 408 21.23 29.50 5.75
CA LYS A 408 19.98 30.26 5.50
C LYS A 408 19.24 29.70 4.29
N GLY A 409 17.91 29.61 4.38
CA GLY A 409 17.05 29.11 3.31
C GLY A 409 16.80 27.59 3.30
N VAL A 410 17.43 26.83 4.21
CA VAL A 410 17.21 25.38 4.36
C VAL A 410 16.60 25.10 5.74
N PRO A 411 15.26 25.07 5.87
CA PRO A 411 14.63 24.79 7.16
C PRO A 411 14.88 23.34 7.57
N SER A 412 15.15 23.14 8.86
CA SER A 412 15.21 21.81 9.47
C SER A 412 13.81 21.20 9.53
N ARG A 413 13.72 19.91 9.16
CA ARG A 413 12.49 19.12 9.28
C ARG A 413 12.81 17.86 10.08
N HIS A 414 12.13 17.71 11.19
CA HIS A 414 12.19 16.50 12.01
C HIS A 414 11.00 15.64 11.67
N LEU A 415 11.27 14.37 11.42
CA LEU A 415 10.29 13.36 11.06
C LEU A 415 10.25 12.32 12.18
N ALA A 416 9.08 12.10 12.75
CA ALA A 416 8.84 11.03 13.71
C ALA A 416 7.71 10.14 13.21
N GLN A 417 7.95 8.84 13.11
CA GLN A 417 6.93 7.86 12.78
C GLN A 417 6.63 7.07 14.06
N VAL A 418 5.47 7.34 14.66
CA VAL A 418 5.11 6.78 15.97
C VAL A 418 4.22 5.57 15.76
N VAL A 419 4.60 4.45 16.35
CA VAL A 419 3.82 3.19 16.31
C VAL A 419 2.92 3.09 17.54
N PRO A 420 1.71 2.50 17.42
CA PRO A 420 0.89 2.19 18.58
C PRO A 420 1.62 1.23 19.53
N SER A 421 1.42 1.40 20.83
CA SER A 421 2.06 0.58 21.86
C SER A 421 1.24 -0.65 22.23
N ALA A 422 1.94 -1.72 22.65
CA ALA A 422 1.34 -2.91 23.25
C ALA A 422 0.25 -3.52 22.35
N GLN A 423 -0.85 -3.99 22.94
CA GLN A 423 -1.95 -4.66 22.23
C GLN A 423 -2.57 -3.79 21.12
N HIS A 424 -2.52 -2.46 21.23
CA HIS A 424 -3.06 -1.56 20.21
C HIS A 424 -2.32 -1.63 18.87
N THR A 425 -1.07 -2.13 18.84
CA THR A 425 -0.38 -2.37 17.57
C THR A 425 -1.07 -3.45 16.73
N ARG A 426 -1.76 -4.41 17.36
CA ARG A 426 -2.42 -5.52 16.67
C ARG A 426 -3.74 -5.10 16.02
N ARG A 427 -4.37 -4.03 16.53
CA ARG A 427 -5.71 -3.57 16.12
C ARG A 427 -5.90 -3.54 14.61
N ARG A 428 -5.02 -2.86 13.88
CA ARG A 428 -5.14 -2.68 12.42
C ARG A 428 -5.10 -4.01 11.66
N PHE A 429 -4.23 -4.92 12.08
CA PHE A 429 -4.10 -6.25 11.49
C PHE A 429 -5.33 -7.10 11.79
N VAL A 430 -5.76 -7.16 13.05
CA VAL A 430 -6.94 -7.94 13.45
C VAL A 430 -8.20 -7.42 12.77
N HIS A 431 -8.37 -6.10 12.73
CA HIS A 431 -9.47 -5.47 12.01
C HIS A 431 -9.50 -5.89 10.54
N ALA A 432 -8.37 -5.80 9.82
CA ALA A 432 -8.30 -6.21 8.41
C ALA A 432 -8.58 -7.71 8.19
N VAL A 433 -8.20 -8.59 9.11
CA VAL A 433 -8.60 -10.02 9.05
C VAL A 433 -10.10 -10.18 9.35
N ALA A 434 -10.63 -9.43 10.32
CA ALA A 434 -12.02 -9.52 10.78
C ALA A 434 -13.02 -8.99 9.74
N THR A 435 -12.71 -7.88 9.07
CA THR A 435 -13.60 -7.26 8.09
C THR A 435 -13.39 -7.84 6.69
N LEU A 436 -12.15 -7.94 6.22
CA LEU A 436 -11.85 -8.26 4.81
C LEU A 436 -11.48 -9.72 4.52
N ASP A 437 -11.09 -10.49 5.53
CA ASP A 437 -10.31 -11.74 5.31
C ASP A 437 -8.98 -11.48 4.62
N ALA A 438 -8.35 -10.33 4.91
CA ALA A 438 -7.20 -9.87 4.15
C ALA A 438 -6.14 -10.97 3.93
N ARG A 439 -5.90 -11.29 2.67
CA ARG A 439 -4.95 -12.31 2.18
C ARG A 439 -3.55 -11.73 1.95
N ALA A 440 -3.46 -10.41 1.81
CA ALA A 440 -2.22 -9.67 1.81
C ALA A 440 -2.29 -8.44 2.72
N MET A 441 -1.22 -8.17 3.45
CA MET A 441 -1.10 -7.01 4.33
C MET A 441 0.26 -6.34 4.13
N PHE A 442 0.24 -5.02 4.07
CA PHE A 442 1.41 -4.18 3.91
C PHE A 442 1.48 -3.20 5.08
N ASP A 443 2.59 -3.14 5.81
CA ASP A 443 2.75 -2.27 6.98
C ASP A 443 4.00 -1.40 6.84
N GLY A 444 3.81 -0.08 6.86
CA GLY A 444 4.93 0.86 6.82
C GLY A 444 4.55 2.24 6.34
N GLY A 445 5.51 2.99 5.81
CA GLY A 445 5.31 4.38 5.42
C GLY A 445 6.62 4.98 4.95
N ARG A 446 6.99 6.14 5.48
CA ARG A 446 8.30 6.74 5.17
C ARG A 446 9.47 5.88 5.65
N LEU A 447 9.25 5.19 6.77
CA LEU A 447 10.17 4.28 7.42
C LEU A 447 9.43 2.97 7.73
N LEU A 448 10.19 1.90 7.96
CA LEU A 448 9.60 0.66 8.45
C LEU A 448 9.40 0.78 9.96
N PRO A 449 8.21 0.48 10.51
CA PRO A 449 7.96 0.57 11.94
C PRO A 449 8.84 -0.42 12.72
N LEU A 450 9.50 0.09 13.77
CA LEU A 450 10.36 -0.68 14.67
C LEU A 450 9.87 -0.55 16.12
N GLY A 451 10.07 -1.58 16.93
CA GLY A 451 9.87 -1.60 18.38
C GLY A 451 8.61 -2.30 18.88
N GLN A 452 7.86 -3.01 18.03
CA GLN A 452 6.63 -3.76 18.43
C GLN A 452 6.69 -5.25 18.06
N GLU A 453 7.89 -5.79 17.84
CA GLU A 453 8.10 -7.12 17.26
C GLU A 453 7.68 -8.24 18.23
N HIS A 454 7.85 -8.02 19.52
CA HIS A 454 7.37 -8.93 20.56
C HIS A 454 5.84 -9.05 20.53
N GLU A 455 5.15 -7.90 20.52
CA GLU A 455 3.69 -7.83 20.58
C GLU A 455 3.00 -8.33 19.32
N LEU A 456 3.66 -8.20 18.16
CA LEU A 456 3.17 -8.70 16.88
C LEU A 456 3.45 -10.19 16.67
N GLY A 457 4.40 -10.78 17.39
CA GLY A 457 4.87 -12.15 17.14
C GLY A 457 3.77 -13.22 17.03
N PRO A 458 2.87 -13.35 18.02
CA PRO A 458 1.78 -14.32 17.96
C PRO A 458 0.82 -14.08 16.78
N LEU A 459 0.52 -12.81 16.47
CA LEU A 459 -0.35 -12.44 15.36
C LEU A 459 0.29 -12.77 14.02
N VAL A 460 1.56 -12.41 13.83
CA VAL A 460 2.33 -12.68 12.61
C VAL A 460 2.39 -14.18 12.37
N ALA A 461 2.66 -14.97 13.40
CA ALA A 461 2.65 -16.43 13.28
C ALA A 461 1.26 -16.95 12.89
N ALA A 462 0.20 -16.60 13.63
CA ALA A 462 -1.15 -17.05 13.31
C ALA A 462 -1.54 -16.70 11.87
N TYR A 463 -1.27 -15.46 11.44
CA TYR A 463 -1.60 -14.97 10.10
C TYR A 463 -0.83 -15.69 8.99
N ARG A 464 0.49 -15.83 9.14
CA ARG A 464 1.35 -16.41 8.10
C ARG A 464 1.01 -17.88 7.83
N PHE A 465 0.63 -18.64 8.86
CA PHE A 465 0.26 -20.05 8.76
C PHE A 465 -1.16 -20.29 8.22
N LEU A 466 -1.99 -19.25 8.07
CA LEU A 466 -3.31 -19.40 7.44
C LEU A 466 -3.17 -19.68 5.94
N PRO A 467 -3.95 -20.61 5.37
CA PRO A 467 -4.08 -20.75 3.92
C PRO A 467 -4.40 -19.43 3.22
N ASN A 468 -3.83 -19.27 2.02
CA ASN A 468 -4.09 -18.12 1.14
C ASN A 468 -5.33 -18.34 0.25
N LEU A 469 -6.43 -18.72 0.89
CA LEU A 469 -7.72 -19.00 0.27
C LEU A 469 -8.80 -18.22 1.03
N PRO A 470 -9.94 -17.91 0.41
CA PRO A 470 -11.04 -17.22 1.07
C PRO A 470 -11.67 -18.12 2.15
N PHE A 471 -11.90 -17.55 3.33
CA PHE A 471 -12.60 -18.21 4.43
C PHE A 471 -14.06 -17.77 4.48
N ALA A 472 -14.95 -18.71 4.82
CA ALA A 472 -16.35 -18.42 5.04
C ALA A 472 -16.58 -17.97 6.49
N THR A 473 -17.33 -16.89 6.69
CA THR A 473 -17.77 -16.47 8.02
C THR A 473 -18.73 -17.50 8.60
N VAL A 474 -18.48 -17.94 9.83
CA VAL A 474 -19.36 -18.89 10.53
C VAL A 474 -20.68 -18.19 10.87
N GLU A 475 -21.80 -18.86 10.60
CA GLU A 475 -23.13 -18.33 10.91
C GLU A 475 -23.34 -18.18 12.42
N GLY A 476 -23.93 -17.06 12.85
CA GLY A 476 -24.19 -16.76 14.25
C GLY A 476 -23.72 -15.35 14.65
N HIS A 477 -24.30 -14.80 15.73
CA HIS A 477 -23.90 -13.50 16.26
C HIS A 477 -22.66 -13.65 17.14
N CYS A 478 -21.47 -13.52 16.55
CA CYS A 478 -20.20 -13.59 17.30
C CYS A 478 -19.64 -12.23 17.70
N GLN A 479 -20.36 -11.11 17.51
CA GLN A 479 -19.84 -9.78 17.86
C GLN A 479 -19.39 -9.71 19.33
N PRO A 480 -18.19 -9.17 19.62
CA PRO A 480 -17.32 -8.41 18.72
C PRO A 480 -16.22 -9.24 18.00
N VAL A 481 -16.33 -10.56 17.98
CA VAL A 481 -15.38 -11.49 17.36
C VAL A 481 -15.87 -11.95 15.99
N THR A 482 -14.99 -11.92 14.99
CA THR A 482 -15.26 -12.59 13.71
C THR A 482 -14.65 -14.00 13.74
N VAL A 483 -15.48 -15.01 13.48
CA VAL A 483 -15.04 -16.40 13.33
C VAL A 483 -15.20 -16.80 11.87
N ARG A 484 -14.11 -17.29 11.26
CA ARG A 484 -14.18 -17.82 9.89
C ARG A 484 -13.54 -19.20 9.79
N SER A 485 -14.02 -19.99 8.84
CA SER A 485 -13.59 -21.37 8.61
C SER A 485 -13.34 -21.67 7.14
N LEU A 486 -12.45 -22.64 6.89
CA LEU A 486 -12.09 -23.14 5.56
C LEU A 486 -11.72 -24.62 5.66
N SER A 487 -12.40 -25.49 4.92
CA SER A 487 -11.95 -26.87 4.66
C SER A 487 -10.99 -26.89 3.46
N HIS A 488 -9.76 -27.35 3.65
CA HIS A 488 -8.79 -27.49 2.58
C HIS A 488 -7.67 -28.49 2.94
N GLY A 489 -7.33 -29.37 2.00
CA GLY A 489 -6.14 -30.22 2.09
C GLY A 489 -6.19 -31.23 3.24
N GLY A 490 -7.35 -31.86 3.46
CA GLY A 490 -7.58 -32.84 4.52
C GLY A 490 -7.82 -32.23 5.91
N ARG A 491 -7.96 -30.90 6.03
CA ARG A 491 -8.08 -30.18 7.30
C ARG A 491 -9.12 -29.08 7.24
N THR A 492 -9.74 -28.77 8.38
CA THR A 492 -10.51 -27.54 8.58
C THR A 492 -9.69 -26.51 9.36
N TYR A 493 -9.40 -25.37 8.74
CA TYR A 493 -8.77 -24.21 9.35
C TYR A 493 -9.84 -23.29 9.91
N VAL A 494 -9.59 -22.75 11.09
CA VAL A 494 -10.50 -21.82 11.77
C VAL A 494 -9.69 -20.71 12.39
N TYR A 495 -10.13 -19.48 12.22
CA TYR A 495 -9.55 -18.36 12.96
C TYR A 495 -10.62 -17.52 13.66
N PHE A 496 -10.18 -16.89 14.74
CA PHE A 496 -10.94 -16.01 15.60
C PHE A 496 -10.22 -14.66 15.64
N ALA A 497 -10.90 -13.60 15.20
CA ALA A 497 -10.38 -12.24 15.20
C ALA A 497 -11.20 -11.39 16.17
N ASN A 498 -10.62 -11.06 17.34
CA ASN A 498 -11.26 -10.17 18.31
C ASN A 498 -10.96 -8.71 17.96
N ASP A 499 -11.85 -8.05 17.23
CA ASP A 499 -11.67 -6.66 16.80
C ASP A 499 -12.02 -5.61 17.88
N SER A 500 -11.94 -6.01 19.14
CA SER A 500 -12.35 -5.17 20.28
C SER A 500 -11.21 -4.92 21.26
N PRO A 501 -11.27 -3.80 22.02
CA PRO A 501 -10.33 -3.52 23.09
C PRO A 501 -10.60 -4.35 24.36
N TRP A 502 -11.56 -5.27 24.34
CA TRP A 502 -11.95 -6.07 25.51
C TRP A 502 -11.51 -7.52 25.35
N LYS A 503 -11.25 -8.17 26.48
CA LYS A 503 -11.13 -9.62 26.54
C LYS A 503 -12.52 -10.23 26.31
N VAL A 504 -12.58 -11.26 25.47
CA VAL A 504 -13.84 -11.92 25.08
C VAL A 504 -13.65 -13.43 25.15
N ASP A 505 -14.64 -14.12 25.71
CA ASP A 505 -14.72 -15.57 25.67
C ASP A 505 -15.80 -15.97 24.65
N VAL A 506 -15.40 -16.68 23.60
CA VAL A 506 -16.31 -17.18 22.56
C VAL A 506 -16.70 -18.61 22.91
N ASN A 507 -18.01 -18.89 22.94
CA ASN A 507 -18.52 -20.23 23.14
C ASN A 507 -19.19 -20.72 21.85
N LEU A 508 -18.65 -21.79 21.26
CA LEU A 508 -19.15 -22.38 20.01
C LEU A 508 -19.51 -23.84 20.23
N THR A 509 -20.41 -24.32 19.38
CA THR A 509 -20.60 -25.75 19.20
C THR A 509 -19.78 -26.25 18.02
N VAL A 510 -19.03 -27.33 18.23
CA VAL A 510 -18.18 -27.97 17.22
C VAL A 510 -18.72 -29.37 16.95
N GLU A 511 -19.01 -29.66 15.69
CA GLU A 511 -19.40 -30.98 15.21
C GLU A 511 -18.20 -31.63 14.51
N LYS A 512 -17.61 -32.66 15.12
CA LYS A 512 -16.42 -33.34 14.62
C LYS A 512 -16.40 -34.83 14.93
N ALA A 513 -15.65 -35.59 14.13
CA ALA A 513 -15.38 -37.00 14.40
C ALA A 513 -14.62 -37.19 15.73
N ALA A 514 -14.80 -38.34 16.39
CA ALA A 514 -14.19 -38.63 17.69
C ALA A 514 -12.65 -38.53 17.68
N GLU A 515 -12.01 -38.98 16.59
CA GLU A 515 -10.54 -38.97 16.42
C GLU A 515 -9.99 -37.61 15.94
N CYS A 516 -10.86 -36.63 15.67
CA CYS A 516 -10.44 -35.33 15.19
C CYS A 516 -9.75 -34.53 16.30
N THR A 517 -8.50 -34.14 16.04
CA THR A 517 -7.68 -33.32 16.92
C THR A 517 -7.67 -31.86 16.45
N VAL A 518 -7.54 -30.92 17.39
CA VAL A 518 -7.36 -29.50 17.10
C VAL A 518 -5.98 -29.07 17.57
N ARG A 519 -5.29 -28.26 16.77
CA ARG A 519 -4.00 -27.66 17.14
C ARG A 519 -3.96 -26.20 16.75
N SER A 520 -3.26 -25.40 17.56
CA SER A 520 -2.91 -24.03 17.18
C SER A 520 -1.99 -24.02 15.97
N LEU A 521 -2.20 -23.09 15.04
CA LEU A 521 -1.27 -22.83 13.95
C LEU A 521 -0.01 -22.11 14.41
N TYR A 522 -0.05 -21.47 15.58
CA TYR A 522 1.12 -20.91 16.24
C TYR A 522 1.59 -21.84 17.37
N PRO A 523 2.74 -22.54 17.25
CA PRO A 523 3.21 -23.49 18.26
C PRO A 523 3.43 -22.88 19.65
N GLY A 524 3.76 -21.58 19.71
CA GLY A 524 3.98 -20.86 20.96
C GLY A 524 2.71 -20.56 21.77
N ARG A 525 1.52 -20.87 21.23
CA ARG A 525 0.23 -20.72 21.93
C ARG A 525 -0.53 -22.03 21.88
N ARG A 526 -0.93 -22.55 23.05
CA ARG A 526 -1.84 -23.70 23.12
C ARG A 526 -3.28 -23.25 22.87
N ALA A 527 -3.99 -23.96 22.01
CA ALA A 527 -5.43 -23.78 21.83
C ALA A 527 -6.19 -24.57 22.92
N THR A 528 -7.33 -24.06 23.36
CA THR A 528 -8.29 -24.85 24.12
C THR A 528 -8.87 -25.95 23.23
N ILE A 529 -9.31 -27.04 23.83
CA ILE A 529 -9.85 -28.20 23.11
C ILE A 529 -11.37 -28.24 23.32
N PRO A 530 -12.18 -28.53 22.28
CA PRO A 530 -13.60 -28.81 22.43
C PRO A 530 -13.85 -29.90 23.48
N SER A 531 -14.87 -29.71 24.31
CA SER A 531 -15.20 -30.58 25.45
C SER A 531 -16.66 -31.02 25.40
N GLY A 532 -16.94 -32.24 25.82
CA GLY A 532 -18.28 -32.83 25.77
C GLY A 532 -18.28 -34.24 25.14
N ASP A 533 -19.35 -34.97 25.39
CA ASP A 533 -19.51 -36.35 24.91
C ASP A 533 -20.14 -36.40 23.52
N GLY A 534 -19.62 -37.29 22.67
CA GLY A 534 -20.16 -37.55 21.34
C GLY A 534 -19.69 -36.58 20.25
N PHE A 535 -20.45 -36.55 19.15
CA PHE A 535 -20.11 -35.83 17.92
C PHE A 535 -20.18 -34.31 18.05
N LYS A 536 -21.02 -33.80 18.97
CA LYS A 536 -21.29 -32.38 19.17
C LYS A 536 -20.69 -31.94 20.50
N GLN A 537 -19.65 -31.11 20.45
CA GLN A 537 -18.86 -30.68 21.60
C GLN A 537 -18.92 -29.17 21.79
N ASN A 538 -18.84 -28.71 23.04
CA ASN A 538 -18.80 -27.29 23.37
C ASN A 538 -17.35 -26.80 23.44
N TRP A 539 -17.05 -25.67 22.81
CA TRP A 539 -15.70 -25.12 22.73
C TRP A 539 -15.65 -23.68 23.21
N LEU A 540 -14.99 -23.47 24.34
CA LEU A 540 -14.73 -22.17 24.92
C LEU A 540 -13.35 -21.65 24.48
N VAL A 541 -13.32 -20.49 23.86
CA VAL A 541 -12.11 -19.87 23.28
C VAL A 541 -11.90 -18.48 23.90
N PRO A 542 -10.93 -18.32 24.82
CA PRO A 542 -10.58 -17.02 25.38
C PRO A 542 -9.68 -16.22 24.43
N LEU A 543 -10.05 -14.96 24.18
CA LEU A 543 -9.33 -14.04 23.31
C LEU A 543 -8.99 -12.75 24.06
N GLU A 544 -7.72 -12.35 23.99
CA GLU A 544 -7.26 -11.06 24.52
C GLU A 544 -7.72 -9.89 23.60
N PRO A 545 -7.60 -8.62 24.03
CA PRO A 545 -7.87 -7.48 23.15
C PRO A 545 -7.03 -7.52 21.87
N TYR A 546 -7.67 -7.28 20.73
CA TYR A 546 -7.01 -7.30 19.41
C TYR A 546 -6.19 -8.57 19.16
N ASP A 547 -6.79 -9.71 19.48
CA ASP A 547 -6.15 -11.01 19.38
C ASP A 547 -6.59 -11.78 18.12
N LEU A 548 -5.66 -12.54 17.56
CA LEU A 548 -5.88 -13.44 16.43
C LEU A 548 -5.45 -14.85 16.84
N LEU A 549 -6.42 -15.74 17.00
CA LEU A 549 -6.17 -17.16 17.21
C LEU A 549 -6.50 -17.90 15.92
N ALA A 550 -5.56 -18.69 15.42
CA ALA A 550 -5.78 -19.59 14.29
C ALA A 550 -5.48 -21.03 14.69
N VAL A 551 -6.36 -21.95 14.31
CA VAL A 551 -6.24 -23.38 14.58
C VAL A 551 -6.48 -24.19 13.31
N ALA A 552 -6.03 -25.45 13.34
CA ALA A 552 -6.41 -26.46 12.36
C ALA A 552 -6.94 -27.71 13.06
N PHE A 553 -8.06 -28.21 12.55
CA PHE A 553 -8.59 -29.53 12.82
C PHE A 553 -7.93 -30.56 11.89
N SER A 554 -7.72 -31.78 12.38
CA SER A 554 -7.06 -32.85 11.61
C SER A 554 -7.93 -33.51 10.54
N THR A 555 -9.20 -33.12 10.44
CA THR A 555 -10.16 -33.61 9.44
C THR A 555 -10.81 -32.44 8.72
N GLU A 556 -11.35 -32.69 7.53
CA GLU A 556 -12.19 -31.72 6.81
C GLU A 556 -13.62 -31.68 7.39
N ASP A 557 -14.36 -30.66 6.95
CA ASP A 557 -15.79 -30.47 7.14
C ASP A 557 -16.27 -30.47 8.60
N VAL A 558 -15.39 -30.02 9.50
CA VAL A 558 -15.78 -29.69 10.88
C VAL A 558 -16.76 -28.52 10.86
N LYS A 559 -17.98 -28.72 11.36
CA LYS A 559 -18.99 -27.67 11.43
C LYS A 559 -18.91 -26.90 12.74
N LEU A 560 -19.10 -25.59 12.65
CA LEU A 560 -19.09 -24.65 13.76
C LEU A 560 -20.42 -23.91 13.76
N SER A 561 -21.02 -23.74 14.93
CA SER A 561 -22.28 -22.99 15.12
C SER A 561 -22.38 -22.33 16.47
#